data_AF-A0A2K9NVW8-F1
#
_entry.id   AF-A0A2K9NVW8-F1
#
_cell.length_a   1.000
_cell.length_b   1.000
_cell.length_c   1.000
_cell.angle_alpha   90.00
_cell.angle_beta   90.00
_cell.angle_gamma   90.00
#
_symmetry.space_group_name_H-M   'P 1'
#
loop_
_entity.id
_entity.type
_entity.pdbx_description
1 polymer ?
#
loop_
_entity_poly.entity_id
_entity_poly.type
_entity_poly.pdbx_seq_one_letter_code
_entity_poly.pdbx_strand_id
1 'polypeptide(L)'
;MKTLALLFFTLFTTSSFAGVVNLGVGETITIQANTQTVVTCGLDGSKCATPIKNLKSQLDYCKTSQSNSVEDCLVEYWPKFKRGYASCVDEAFQTCLNFCKSDPFGLDCLELCK
;
A
#
# COMPACT_ATOMS: atom_id res chain seq x y z
N MET A 1 22.32 -59.76 -29.04
CA MET A 1 21.10 -58.95 -29.33
C MET A 1 20.68 -58.32 -28.01
N LYS A 2 21.31 -57.22 -27.58
CA LYS A 2 20.86 -55.81 -27.62
C LYS A 2 19.37 -55.58 -27.28
N THR A 3 19.20 -54.90 -26.13
CA THR A 3 18.12 -53.95 -25.73
C THR A 3 16.71 -54.53 -25.53
N LEU A 4 15.94 -54.16 -24.51
CA LEU A 4 15.72 -52.81 -23.99
C LEU A 4 15.01 -52.92 -22.62
N ALA A 5 15.67 -52.52 -21.52
CA ALA A 5 14.99 -52.30 -20.25
C ALA A 5 14.26 -50.96 -20.34
N LEU A 6 12.92 -50.97 -20.41
CA LEU A 6 12.10 -49.77 -20.33
C LEU A 6 12.13 -49.24 -18.89
N LEU A 7 13.06 -48.33 -18.64
CA LEU A 7 13.06 -47.43 -17.49
C LEU A 7 11.84 -46.49 -17.60
N PHE A 8 10.80 -46.78 -16.83
CA PHE A 8 9.73 -45.82 -16.51
C PHE A 8 10.31 -44.76 -15.56
N PHE A 9 10.98 -43.75 -16.12
CA PHE A 9 11.30 -42.51 -15.41
C PHE A 9 10.03 -41.67 -15.36
N THR A 10 9.25 -41.82 -14.28
CA THR A 10 8.19 -40.86 -13.94
C THR A 10 8.86 -39.55 -13.55
N LEU A 11 8.90 -38.59 -14.47
CA LEU A 11 9.23 -37.20 -14.14
C LEU A 11 8.15 -36.66 -13.20
N PHE A 12 8.44 -36.60 -11.90
CA PHE A 12 7.70 -35.75 -10.98
C PHE A 12 8.11 -34.30 -11.28
N THR A 13 7.36 -33.64 -12.17
CA THR A 13 7.42 -32.20 -12.33
C THR A 13 6.82 -31.57 -11.08
N THR A 14 7.65 -31.25 -10.09
CA THR A 14 7.26 -30.38 -8.98
C THR A 14 6.89 -29.03 -9.56
N SER A 15 5.59 -28.76 -9.72
CA SER A 15 5.05 -27.46 -10.09
C SER A 15 5.44 -26.47 -8.99
N SER A 16 6.50 -25.73 -9.25
CA SER A 16 7.10 -24.81 -8.32
C SER A 16 6.30 -23.50 -8.42
N PHE A 17 5.26 -23.36 -7.60
CA PHE A 17 4.41 -22.17 -7.62
C PHE A 17 5.23 -20.95 -7.17
N ALA A 18 5.49 -20.04 -8.10
CA ALA A 18 6.00 -18.71 -7.76
C ALA A 18 4.87 -17.96 -7.06
N GLY A 19 5.03 -17.73 -5.77
CA GLY A 19 4.13 -16.87 -5.00
C GLY A 19 4.46 -15.42 -5.28
N VAL A 20 3.45 -14.64 -5.65
CA VAL A 20 3.56 -13.18 -5.72
C VAL A 20 3.08 -12.63 -4.39
N VAL A 21 3.98 -12.02 -3.63
CA VAL A 21 3.62 -11.28 -2.41
C VAL A 21 3.61 -9.80 -2.75
N ASN A 22 2.45 -9.17 -2.56
CA ASN A 22 2.26 -7.74 -2.75
C ASN A 22 2.49 -7.05 -1.40
N LEU A 23 3.59 -6.32 -1.26
CA LEU A 23 3.99 -5.71 0.02
C LEU A 23 3.43 -4.29 0.22
N GLY A 24 2.46 -3.88 -0.61
CA GLY A 24 2.09 -2.47 -0.74
C GLY A 24 3.15 -1.68 -1.52
N VAL A 25 2.90 -0.41 -1.83
CA VAL A 25 3.78 0.50 -2.61
C VAL A 25 4.16 0.08 -4.06
N GLY A 26 3.50 -0.93 -4.64
CA GLY A 26 3.75 -1.33 -6.04
C GLY A 26 5.04 -2.15 -6.22
N GLU A 27 5.71 -2.49 -5.12
CA GLU A 27 6.86 -3.39 -5.15
C GLU A 27 6.36 -4.83 -5.18
N THR A 28 6.69 -5.53 -6.27
CA THR A 28 6.37 -6.95 -6.42
C THR A 28 7.62 -7.76 -6.16
N ILE A 29 7.60 -8.61 -5.14
CA ILE A 29 8.66 -9.62 -4.96
C ILE A 29 8.19 -10.91 -5.62
N THR A 30 8.91 -11.33 -6.65
CA THR A 30 8.74 -12.65 -7.27
C THR A 30 9.58 -13.65 -6.48
N ILE A 31 8.91 -14.52 -5.71
CA ILE A 31 9.59 -15.57 -4.96
C ILE A 31 9.86 -16.74 -5.91
N GLN A 32 11.13 -17.04 -6.17
CA GLN A 32 11.50 -18.25 -6.88
C GLN A 32 11.32 -19.46 -5.96
N ALA A 33 10.85 -20.56 -6.53
CA ALA A 33 10.70 -21.78 -5.76
C ALA A 33 12.07 -22.36 -5.37
N ASN A 34 12.14 -22.99 -4.20
CA ASN A 34 13.33 -23.59 -3.60
C ASN A 34 14.40 -22.60 -3.11
N THR A 35 14.10 -21.30 -3.03
CA THR A 35 14.93 -20.32 -2.30
C THR A 35 14.18 -19.79 -1.09
N GLN A 36 14.84 -19.76 0.07
CA GLN A 36 14.28 -19.11 1.27
C GLN A 36 14.37 -17.60 1.08
N THR A 37 13.24 -16.95 0.85
CA THR A 37 13.15 -15.49 0.83
C THR A 37 12.70 -15.00 2.21
N VAL A 38 13.58 -14.28 2.92
CA VAL A 38 13.23 -13.61 4.17
C VAL A 38 12.93 -12.15 3.84
N VAL A 39 11.68 -11.74 4.09
CA VAL A 39 11.27 -10.34 3.98
C VAL A 39 11.46 -9.69 5.35
N THR A 40 12.44 -8.79 5.46
CA THR A 40 12.66 -8.01 6.68
C THR A 40 12.02 -6.65 6.50
N CYS A 41 10.89 -6.42 7.18
CA CYS A 41 10.29 -5.09 7.26
C CYS A 41 11.12 -4.22 8.20
N GLY A 42 11.80 -3.22 7.63
CA GLY A 42 12.58 -2.26 8.42
C GLY A 42 11.66 -1.30 9.18
N LEU A 43 11.77 -1.29 10.51
CA LEU A 43 11.26 -0.20 11.37
C LEU A 43 12.23 0.98 11.28
N ASP A 44 12.42 1.56 10.10
CA ASP A 44 13.17 2.81 9.99
C ASP A 44 12.33 3.94 10.61
N GLY A 45 12.91 4.68 11.56
CA GLY A 45 12.28 5.80 12.26
C GLY A 45 11.50 6.72 11.31
N SER A 46 10.28 7.09 11.73
CA SER A 46 9.17 7.61 10.90
C SER A 46 9.62 8.38 9.66
N LYS A 47 9.78 7.66 8.54
CA LYS A 47 9.90 8.23 7.19
C LYS A 47 8.61 8.95 6.76
N CYS A 48 7.56 8.87 7.59
CA CYS A 48 6.22 9.35 7.32
C CYS A 48 5.96 10.79 7.78
N ALA A 49 6.79 11.34 8.69
CA ALA A 49 6.61 12.69 9.22
C ALA A 49 6.53 13.77 8.12
N THR A 50 7.43 13.74 7.15
CA THR A 50 7.45 14.71 6.03
C THR A 50 6.26 14.52 5.09
N PRO A 51 5.96 13.31 4.57
CA PRO A 51 4.75 13.05 3.79
C PRO A 51 3.47 13.50 4.51
N ILE A 52 3.30 13.17 5.79
CA ILE A 52 2.11 13.51 6.58
C ILE A 52 1.98 15.02 6.74
N LYS A 53 3.09 15.73 7.00
CA LYS A 53 3.10 17.18 7.05
C LYS A 53 2.67 17.79 5.72
N ASN A 54 3.15 17.26 4.60
CA ASN A 54 2.78 17.73 3.27
C ASN A 54 1.29 17.49 2.97
N LEU A 55 0.76 16.31 3.31
CA LEU A 55 -0.67 16.02 3.20
C LEU A 55 -1.50 17.04 3.98
N LYS A 56 -1.14 17.31 5.24
CA LYS A 56 -1.83 18.30 6.06
C LYS A 56 -1.84 19.67 5.39
N SER A 57 -0.68 20.14 4.92
CA SER A 57 -0.58 21.42 4.22
C SER A 57 -1.41 21.50 2.94
N GLN A 58 -1.50 20.41 2.17
CA GLN A 58 -2.34 20.34 0.97
C GLN A 58 -3.83 20.42 1.31
N LEU A 59 -4.26 19.69 2.34
CA LEU A 59 -5.63 19.71 2.82
C LEU A 59 -6.03 21.09 3.37
N ASP A 60 -5.19 21.70 4.21
CA ASP A 60 -5.41 23.04 4.75
C ASP A 60 -5.46 24.10 3.63
N TYR A 61 -4.56 23.99 2.63
CA TYR A 61 -4.55 24.88 1.47
C TYR A 61 -5.81 24.72 0.62
N CYS A 62 -6.24 23.49 0.35
CA CYS A 62 -7.44 23.21 -0.42
C CYS A 62 -8.69 23.83 0.23
N LYS A 63 -8.86 23.62 1.54
CA LYS A 63 -9.99 24.16 2.30
C LYS A 63 -10.02 25.69 2.29
N THR A 64 -8.86 26.32 2.46
CA THR A 64 -8.76 27.79 2.61
C THR A 64 -8.74 28.55 1.28
N SER A 65 -8.07 28.03 0.26
CA SER A 65 -7.82 28.77 -0.99
C SER A 65 -8.86 28.53 -2.07
N GLN A 66 -9.59 27.40 -2.01
CA GLN A 66 -10.56 27.04 -3.04
C GLN A 66 -12.02 27.13 -2.55
N SER A 67 -12.24 27.45 -1.26
CA SER A 67 -13.56 27.37 -0.62
C SER A 67 -14.26 26.01 -0.85
N ASN A 68 -13.45 24.96 -1.03
CA ASN A 68 -13.92 23.61 -1.27
C ASN A 68 -14.44 22.99 0.04
N SER A 69 -15.36 22.05 -0.09
CA SER A 69 -15.77 21.21 1.03
C SER A 69 -14.59 20.37 1.53
N VAL A 70 -14.66 19.94 2.79
CA VAL A 70 -13.64 19.04 3.36
C VAL A 70 -13.59 17.72 2.58
N GLU A 71 -14.74 17.25 2.12
CA GLU A 71 -14.90 16.07 1.27
C GLU A 71 -14.15 16.21 -0.05
N ASP A 72 -14.33 17.32 -0.78
CA ASP A 72 -13.66 17.54 -2.07
C ASP A 72 -12.14 17.50 -1.92
N CYS A 73 -11.62 18.13 -0.86
CA CYS A 73 -10.20 18.12 -0.56
C CYS A 73 -9.68 16.71 -0.25
N LEU A 74 -10.43 15.90 0.49
CA LEU A 74 -10.03 14.53 0.77
C LEU A 74 -10.11 13.63 -0.45
N VAL A 75 -11.16 13.75 -1.27
CA VAL A 75 -11.30 13.02 -2.54
C VAL A 75 -10.09 13.29 -3.44
N GLU A 76 -9.59 14.52 -3.46
CA GLU A 76 -8.42 14.86 -4.26
C GLU A 76 -7.11 14.33 -3.68
N TYR A 77 -6.81 14.62 -2.41
CA TYR A 77 -5.46 14.47 -1.85
C TYR A 77 -5.24 13.15 -1.10
N TRP A 78 -6.25 12.58 -0.47
CA TRP A 78 -6.09 11.34 0.31
C TRP A 78 -5.74 10.13 -0.57
N PRO A 79 -6.42 9.85 -1.72
CA PRO A 79 -6.01 8.77 -2.62
C PRO A 79 -4.62 8.96 -3.24
N LYS A 80 -4.19 10.21 -3.47
CA LYS A 80 -2.83 10.53 -3.95
C LYS A 80 -1.80 10.16 -2.89
N PHE A 81 -2.06 10.51 -1.63
CA PHE A 81 -1.21 10.13 -0.51
C PHE A 81 -1.12 8.60 -0.35
N LYS A 82 -2.26 7.89 -0.33
CA LYS A 82 -2.30 6.42 -0.21
C LYS A 82 -1.45 5.73 -1.30
N ARG A 83 -1.46 6.25 -2.52
CA ARG A 83 -0.65 5.70 -3.63
C ARG A 83 0.84 6.02 -3.50
N GLY A 84 1.20 7.23 -3.09
CA GLY A 84 2.59 7.66 -2.99
C GLY A 84 3.31 7.18 -1.73
N TYR A 85 2.57 6.94 -0.65
CA TYR A 85 3.12 6.66 0.69
C TYR A 85 2.29 5.59 1.42
N ALA A 86 2.05 4.44 0.78
CA ALA A 86 1.19 3.39 1.34
C ALA A 86 1.62 2.90 2.73
N SER A 87 2.93 2.83 2.99
CA SER A 87 3.49 2.45 4.29
C SER A 87 3.24 3.47 5.41
N CYS A 88 2.80 4.68 5.06
CA CYS A 88 2.53 5.78 5.99
C CYS A 88 1.04 6.02 6.23
N VAL A 89 0.16 5.23 5.61
CA VAL A 89 -1.30 5.45 5.68
C VAL A 89 -1.81 5.32 7.11
N ASP A 90 -1.34 4.33 7.87
CA ASP A 90 -1.75 4.13 9.26
C ASP A 90 -1.34 5.30 10.17
N GLU A 91 -0.11 5.82 10.01
CA GLU A 91 0.35 7.01 10.73
C GLU A 91 -0.41 8.28 10.29
N ALA A 92 -0.72 8.40 9.00
CA ALA A 92 -1.44 9.55 8.42
C ALA A 92 -2.95 9.54 8.72
N PHE A 93 -3.50 8.40 9.14
CA PHE A 93 -4.94 8.23 9.33
C PHE A 93 -5.51 9.24 10.33
N GLN A 94 -4.79 9.53 11.42
CA GLN A 94 -5.21 10.54 12.39
C GLN A 94 -5.24 11.95 11.81
N THR A 95 -4.36 12.28 10.86
CA THR A 95 -4.42 13.56 10.14
C THR A 95 -5.69 13.66 9.30
N CYS A 96 -6.07 12.58 8.60
CA CYS A 96 -7.33 12.54 7.85
C CYS A 96 -8.55 12.72 8.76
N LEU A 97 -8.62 11.97 9.86
CA LEU A 97 -9.73 12.07 10.82
C LEU A 97 -9.86 13.47 11.44
N ASN A 98 -8.74 14.09 11.81
CA ASN A 98 -8.74 15.44 12.38
C ASN A 98 -9.17 16.49 11.37
N PHE A 99 -8.83 16.30 10.09
CA PHE A 99 -9.30 17.18 9.03
C PHE A 99 -10.83 17.05 8.84
N CYS A 100 -11.38 15.83 8.87
CA CYS A 100 -12.84 15.62 8.86
C CYS A 100 -13.58 16.26 10.03
N LYS A 101 -13.04 16.13 11.25
CA LYS A 101 -13.65 16.72 12.46
C LYS A 101 -13.69 18.26 12.44
N SER A 102 -12.93 18.88 11.53
CA SER A 102 -12.98 20.33 11.31
C SER A 102 -14.20 20.77 10.49
N ASP A 103 -15.04 19.84 10.04
CA ASP A 103 -16.32 20.09 9.37
C ASP A 103 -17.50 19.63 10.25
N PRO A 104 -18.40 20.54 10.66
CA PRO A 104 -19.59 20.18 11.43
C PRO A 104 -20.65 19.38 10.63
N PHE A 105 -20.48 19.20 9.31
CA PHE A 105 -21.43 18.47 8.44
C PHE A 105 -20.88 17.13 7.90
N GLY A 106 -19.62 16.78 8.20
CA GLY A 106 -18.89 15.70 7.54
C GLY A 106 -19.12 14.28 8.07
N LEU A 107 -20.37 13.81 8.17
CA LEU A 107 -20.65 12.40 8.49
C LEU A 107 -20.13 11.44 7.41
N ASP A 108 -20.13 11.87 6.14
CA ASP A 108 -19.60 11.11 5.00
C ASP A 108 -18.07 11.25 4.85
N CYS A 109 -17.47 12.23 5.51
CA CYS A 109 -16.04 12.49 5.45
C CYS A 109 -15.19 11.36 6.03
N LEU A 110 -15.68 10.70 7.10
CA LEU A 110 -14.95 9.60 7.74
C LEU A 110 -14.80 8.37 6.84
N GLU A 111 -15.76 8.13 5.94
CA GLU A 111 -15.68 7.04 4.96
C GLU A 111 -14.58 7.31 3.93
N LEU A 112 -14.30 8.58 3.61
CA LEU A 112 -13.22 8.95 2.69
C LEU A 112 -11.83 8.67 3.27
N CYS A 113 -11.68 8.63 4.60
CA CYS A 113 -10.42 8.32 5.25
C CYS A 113 -10.07 6.83 5.22
N LYS A 114 -11.05 5.95 4.99
CA LYS A 114 -10.82 4.49 4.84
C LYS A 114 -10.12 4.19 3.50
#